data_AF-A0A7C4ENY1-F1
#
_entry.id   AF-A0A7C4ENY1-F1
#
_cell.length_a   1.000
_cell.length_b   1.000
_cell.length_c   1.000
_cell.angle_alpha   90.00
_cell.angle_beta   90.00
_cell.angle_gamma   90.00
#
_symmetry.space_group_name_H-M   'P 1'
#
loop_
_entity.id
_entity.type
_entity.pdbx_description
1 polymer ?
#
loop_
_entity_poly.entity_id
_entity_poly.type
_entity_poly.pdbx_seq_one_letter_code
_entity_poly.pdbx_strand_id
1 'polypeptide(L)' 'PTIIGDHVFIGSNTALVAPVTIGEHAVIGAGSTITKNVPSNALAVARGKQTNYDHYVRIGKKTEQDT' A
#
# COMPACT_ATOMS: atom_id res chain seq x y z
N PRO A 1 6.93 19.18 3.45
CA PRO A 1 7.78 18.32 4.31
C PRO A 1 7.01 17.05 4.71
N THR A 2 7.69 15.94 4.93
CA THR A 2 7.10 14.72 5.49
C THR A 2 7.63 14.55 6.90
N ILE A 3 6.74 14.51 7.89
CA ILE A 3 7.08 14.39 9.31
C ILE A 3 6.63 13.02 9.79
N ILE A 4 7.54 12.26 10.39
CA ILE A 4 7.29 10.92 10.91
C ILE A 4 7.63 10.96 12.40
N GLY A 5 6.65 10.65 13.25
CA GLY A 5 6.83 10.56 14.69
C GLY A 5 7.60 9.32 15.13
N ASP A 6 7.83 9.22 16.44
CA ASP A 6 8.59 8.11 17.02
C ASP A 6 7.84 6.79 16.92
N HIS A 7 8.59 5.69 16.80
CA HIS A 7 8.07 4.32 16.79
C HIS A 7 7.01 4.02 15.70
N VAL A 8 7.00 4.78 14.61
CA VAL A 8 6.13 4.54 13.46
C VAL A 8 6.59 3.31 12.68
N PHE A 9 5.64 2.46 12.29
CA PHE A 9 5.88 1.39 11.32
C PHE A 9 5.43 1.80 9.92
N ILE A 10 6.36 1.81 8.96
CA ILE A 10 6.06 2.07 7.54
C ILE A 10 6.09 0.75 6.77
N GLY A 11 4.94 0.32 6.26
CA GLY A 11 4.84 -0.86 5.41
C GLY A 11 5.64 -0.72 4.11
N SER A 12 6.07 -1.85 3.54
CA SER A 12 6.83 -1.87 2.29
C SER A 12 6.04 -1.23 1.14
N ASN A 13 6.74 -0.51 0.27
CA ASN A 13 6.15 0.18 -0.89
C ASN A 13 5.06 1.20 -0.52
N THR A 14 5.20 1.86 0.63
CA THR A 14 4.36 3.02 0.98
C THR A 14 4.84 4.28 0.23
N ALA A 15 3.89 5.05 -0.30
CA ALA A 15 4.15 6.40 -0.83
C ALA A 15 3.60 7.45 0.15
N LEU A 16 4.44 8.43 0.53
CA LEU A 16 4.10 9.54 1.41
C LEU A 16 4.05 10.84 0.61
N VAL A 17 2.86 11.38 0.37
CA VAL A 17 2.68 12.61 -0.41
C VAL A 17 2.77 13.82 0.51
N ALA A 18 3.85 14.59 0.37
CA ALA A 18 4.07 15.78 1.19
C ALA A 18 3.15 16.96 0.78
N PRO A 19 2.79 17.86 1.72
CA PRO A 19 3.08 17.78 3.15
C PRO A 19 2.18 16.77 3.88
N VAL A 20 2.77 15.97 4.76
CA VAL A 20 2.03 15.00 5.59
C VAL A 20 2.75 14.74 6.92
N THR A 21 1.97 14.54 7.98
CA THR A 21 2.45 14.18 9.32
C THR A 21 1.89 12.83 9.73
N ILE A 22 2.77 11.94 10.19
CA ILE A 22 2.43 10.63 10.75
C ILE A 22 2.71 10.69 12.25
N GLY A 23 1.66 10.54 13.07
CA GLY A 23 1.77 10.53 14.53
C GLY A 23 2.58 9.35 15.07
N GLU A 24 3.11 9.49 16.28
CA GLU A 24 3.85 8.45 16.98
C GLU A 24 3.08 7.12 17.09
N HIS A 25 3.80 6.01 17.09
CA HIS A 25 3.24 4.64 17.17
C HIS A 25 2.22 4.28 16.07
N ALA A 26 2.08 5.10 15.03
CA ALA A 26 1.19 4.79 13.90
C ALA A 26 1.76 3.64 13.05
N VAL A 27 0.85 2.92 12.40
CA VAL A 27 1.18 1.82 11.48
C VAL A 27 0.64 2.15 10.10
N ILE A 28 1.50 2.13 9.10
CA ILE A 28 1.11 2.30 7.70
C ILE A 28 1.11 0.95 7.00
N GLY A 29 -0.02 0.55 6.43
CA GLY A 29 -0.13 -0.71 5.69
C GLY A 29 0.74 -0.71 4.42
N ALA A 30 1.29 -1.87 4.07
CA ALA A 30 2.12 -2.03 2.87
C ALA A 30 1.36 -1.69 1.58
N GLY A 31 2.05 -1.04 0.65
CA GLY A 31 1.47 -0.59 -0.62
C GLY A 31 0.50 0.59 -0.50
N SER A 32 0.50 1.31 0.64
CA SER A 32 -0.42 2.45 0.85
C SER A 32 0.13 3.75 0.27
N THR A 33 -0.75 4.55 -0.32
CA THR A 33 -0.48 5.95 -0.69
C THR A 33 -1.15 6.89 0.32
N ILE A 34 -0.36 7.54 1.18
CA ILE A 34 -0.85 8.42 2.25
C ILE A 34 -0.81 9.88 1.80
N THR A 35 -1.99 10.50 1.74
CA THR A 35 -2.20 11.89 1.29
C THR A 35 -2.77 12.80 2.38
N LYS A 36 -3.07 12.24 3.56
CA LYS A 36 -3.64 12.95 4.71
C LYS A 36 -2.87 12.57 5.97
N ASN A 37 -2.84 13.47 6.94
CA ASN A 37 -2.19 13.21 8.22
C ASN A 37 -2.78 11.97 8.89
N VAL A 38 -1.91 11.19 9.52
CA VAL A 38 -2.26 9.98 10.26
C VAL A 38 -2.12 10.28 11.76
N PRO A 39 -3.17 10.10 12.57
CA PRO A 39 -3.09 10.30 14.01
C PRO A 39 -2.11 9.31 14.69
N SER A 40 -1.65 9.65 15.89
CA SER A 40 -0.86 8.74 16.72
C SER A 40 -1.65 7.46 17.05
N ASN A 41 -0.96 6.34 17.22
CA ASN A 41 -1.55 5.02 17.52
C ASN A 41 -2.60 4.53 16.49
N ALA A 42 -2.62 5.09 15.28
CA ALA A 42 -3.58 4.74 14.25
C ALA A 42 -2.99 3.79 13.20
N LEU A 43 -3.84 2.92 12.65
CA LEU A 43 -3.56 2.16 11.44
C LEU A 43 -4.09 2.93 10.22
N ALA A 44 -3.20 3.30 9.29
CA ALA A 44 -3.58 3.87 8.01
C ALA A 44 -3.35 2.88 6.87
N VAL A 45 -4.40 2.60 6.10
CA VAL A 45 -4.35 1.72 4.93
C VAL A 45 -5.01 2.42 3.76
N ALA A 46 -4.25 2.55 2.66
CA ALA A 46 -4.75 3.09 1.40
C ALA A 46 -4.48 2.09 0.28
N ARG A 47 -5.24 0.98 0.30
CA ARG A 47 -5.09 -0.15 -0.63
C ARG A 47 -6.42 -0.47 -1.29
N GLY A 48 -6.39 -0.84 -2.57
CA GLY A 48 -7.55 -1.39 -3.25
C GLY A 48 -7.91 -2.79 -2.73
N LYS A 49 -9.18 -3.18 -2.83
CA LYS A 49 -9.58 -4.57 -2.61
C LYS A 49 -8.91 -5.46 -3.65
N GLN A 50 -8.35 -6.58 -3.19
CA GLN A 50 -7.78 -7.57 -4.09
C GLN A 50 -8.91 -8.30 -4.83
N THR A 51 -8.75 -8.46 -6.14
CA THR A 51 -9.60 -9.28 -6.99
C THR A 51 -8.72 -10.25 -7.75
N ASN A 52 -9.15 -11.52 -7.83
CA ASN A 52 -8.47 -12.56 -8.59
C ASN A 52 -9.31 -12.90 -9.84
N TYR A 53 -8.65 -13.19 -10.95
CA TYR A 53 -9.28 -13.64 -12.20
C TYR A 53 -8.71 -15.03 -12.54
N ASP A 54 -9.45 -16.09 -12.20
CA ASP A 54 -8.96 -17.48 -12.23
C ASP A 54 -8.58 -18.00 -13.62
N HIS A 55 -9.16 -17.40 -14.67
CA HIS A 55 -8.90 -17.76 -16.07
C HIS A 55 -8.14 -16.67 -16.84
N TYR A 56 -7.27 -15.91 -16.17
CA TYR A 56 -6.45 -14.89 -16.83
C TYR A 56 -5.43 -15.52 -17.80
N VAL A 57 -5.64 -15.31 -19.10
CA VAL A 57 -4.70 -15.74 -20.15
C VAL A 57 -3.57 -14.72 -20.26
N ARG A 58 -2.37 -15.14 -19.87
CA ARG A 58 -1.16 -14.31 -20.06
C ARG A 58 -0.74 -14.33 -21.53
N ILE A 59 -0.77 -13.17 -22.18
CA ILE A 59 -0.30 -12.97 -23.56
C ILE A 59 1.13 -13.54 -23.71
N GLY A 60 1.33 -14.39 -24.72
CA GLY A 60 2.63 -15.02 -25.02
C GLY A 60 2.88 -16.37 -24.34
N LYS A 61 1.96 -16.89 -23.51
CA LYS A 61 1.95 -18.33 -23.17
C LYS A 61 1.09 -19.07 -24.19
N LYS A 62 1.67 -20.04 -24.91
CA LYS A 62 0.87 -21.05 -25.62
C LYS A 62 0.13 -21.87 -24.57
N THR A 63 -1.19 -21.96 -24.70
CA THR A 63 -2.02 -22.85 -23.88
C THR A 63 -1.96 -24.27 -24.43
N GLU A 64 -2.09 -25.30 -23.59
CA GLU A 64 -2.15 -26.72 -24.03
C GLU A 64 -3.28 -27.02 -25.02
N GLN A 65 -4.25 -26.11 -25.17
CA GLN A 65 -5.32 -26.19 -26.16
C GLN A 65 -4.90 -25.68 -27.58
N ASP A 66 -3.70 -25.11 -27.72
CA ASP A 66 -3.10 -24.71 -29.03
C ASP A 66 -2.17 -25.80 -29.62
N THR A 67 -2.12 -26.99 -29.02
CA THR A 67 -1.46 -28.21 -29.52
C THR A 67 -2.47 -29.32 -29.72
#